data_AF-N9MTS8-F1
#
_entry.id   AF-N9MTS8-F1
#
_cell.length_a   1.000
_cell.length_b   1.000
_cell.length_c   1.000
_cell.angle_alpha   90.00
_cell.angle_beta   90.00
_cell.angle_gamma   90.00
#
_symmetry.space_group_name_H-M   'P 1'
#
loop_
_entity.id
_entity.type
_entity.pdbx_description
1 polymer ?
#
loop_
_entity_poly.entity_id
_entity_poly.type
_entity_poly.pdbx_seq_one_letter_code
_entity_poly.pdbx_strand_id
1 'polypeptide(L)'
;MDLWLKEIAPSTELRQAFCHQAEHWLSFQQGYYQELSHNPHVQELREMAKQQPLTLIYAAKDPALNHALVLKNYLLGKEIQG
;
A
#
# COMPACT_ATOMS: atom_id res chain seq x y z
N MET A 1 2.25 20.85 -2.09
CA MET A 1 2.30 20.27 -0.73
C MET A 1 2.55 18.79 -0.91
N ASP A 2 3.78 18.35 -0.67
CA ASP A 2 4.17 16.95 -0.77
C ASP A 2 3.64 16.23 0.48
N LEU A 3 2.52 15.51 0.35
CA LEU A 3 1.98 14.73 1.45
C LEU A 3 2.86 13.51 1.72
N TRP A 4 3.74 13.64 2.71
CA TRP A 4 4.46 12.50 3.27
C TRP A 4 3.59 11.79 4.31
N LEU A 5 2.65 10.97 3.84
CA LEU A 5 1.83 10.12 4.69
C LEU A 5 2.60 8.85 5.09
N LYS A 6 3.55 8.98 6.02
CA LYS A 6 4.23 7.82 6.65
C LYS A 6 3.22 6.86 7.26
N GLU A 7 2.07 7.38 7.68
CA GLU A 7 1.00 6.64 8.35
C GLU A 7 0.25 5.69 7.43
N ILE A 8 0.34 5.87 6.10
CA ILE A 8 -0.20 4.90 5.14
C ILE A 8 0.76 3.73 4.90
N ALA A 9 2.06 3.90 5.17
CA ALA A 9 3.02 2.83 4.92
C ALA A 9 2.68 1.60 5.78
N PRO A 10 2.95 0.37 5.27
CA PRO A 10 2.65 -0.85 6.02
C PRO A 10 3.38 -0.86 7.37
N SER A 11 2.81 -1.54 8.37
CA SER A 11 3.47 -1.67 9.67
C SER A 11 4.86 -2.33 9.56
N THR A 12 5.70 -2.09 10.57
CA THR A 12 7.03 -2.72 10.63
C THR A 12 6.93 -4.23 10.70
N GLU A 13 5.97 -4.76 11.46
CA GLU A 13 5.71 -6.20 11.60
C GLU A 13 5.33 -6.82 10.26
N LEU A 14 4.43 -6.18 9.52
CA LEU A 14 4.02 -6.66 8.20
C LEU A 14 5.18 -6.64 7.18
N ARG A 15 6.02 -5.58 7.22
CA ARG A 15 7.24 -5.51 6.40
C ARG A 15 8.25 -6.60 6.75
N GLN A 16 8.43 -6.91 8.03
CA GLN A 16 9.31 -7.99 8.48
C GLN A 16 8.77 -9.36 8.06
N ALA A 17 7.47 -9.58 8.23
CA ALA A 17 6.80 -10.82 7.83
C ALA A 17 6.89 -11.06 6.33
N PHE A 18 6.84 -10.02 5.50
CA PHE A 18 7.00 -10.16 4.05
C PHE A 18 8.40 -10.66 3.65
N CYS A 19 9.45 -10.19 4.34
CA CYS A 19 10.85 -10.61 4.11
C CYS A 19 11.32 -10.55 2.63
N HIS A 20 10.61 -9.85 1.74
CA HIS A 20 10.81 -9.86 0.28
C HIS A 20 10.68 -11.24 -0.38
N GLN A 21 9.92 -12.15 0.22
CA GLN A 21 9.68 -13.49 -0.32
C GLN A 21 8.35 -13.54 -1.05
N ALA A 22 8.36 -14.00 -2.31
CA ALA A 22 7.16 -14.08 -3.14
C ALA A 22 6.06 -14.97 -2.53
N GLU A 23 6.46 -16.01 -1.80
CA GLU A 23 5.54 -16.89 -1.04
C GLU A 23 4.72 -16.14 0.03
N HIS A 24 5.28 -15.07 0.59
CA HIS A 24 4.61 -14.26 1.62
C HIS A 24 3.84 -13.09 1.02
N TRP A 25 3.89 -12.90 -0.30
CA TRP A 25 3.31 -11.73 -0.97
C TRP A 25 1.79 -11.66 -0.79
N LEU A 26 1.10 -12.78 -0.98
CA LEU A 26 -0.35 -12.83 -0.83
C LEU A 26 -0.78 -12.45 0.60
N SER A 27 -0.11 -13.03 1.61
CA SER A 27 -0.34 -12.71 3.02
C SER A 27 -0.02 -11.26 3.35
N PHE A 28 1.06 -10.71 2.77
CA PHE A 28 1.42 -9.31 2.90
C PHE A 28 0.34 -8.39 2.32
N GLN A 29 -0.18 -8.70 1.12
CA GLN A 29 -1.26 -7.94 0.51
C GLN A 29 -2.52 -7.95 1.38
N GLN A 30 -2.90 -9.11 1.91
CA GLN A 30 -4.07 -9.26 2.78
C GLN A 30 -3.91 -8.47 4.08
N GLY A 31 -2.77 -8.60 4.76
CA GLY A 31 -2.48 -7.84 5.97
C GLY A 31 -2.47 -6.34 5.72
N TYR A 32 -1.90 -5.89 4.61
CA TYR A 32 -1.85 -4.47 4.30
C TYR A 32 -3.21 -3.91 3.89
N TYR A 33 -4.04 -4.69 3.17
CA TYR A 33 -5.44 -4.31 2.90
C TYR A 33 -6.23 -4.13 4.20
N GLN A 34 -6.02 -5.00 5.19
CA GLN A 34 -6.61 -4.85 6.52
C GLN A 34 -6.10 -3.60 7.24
N GLU A 35 -4.81 -3.30 7.20
CA GLU A 35 -4.28 -2.05 7.78
C GLU A 35 -4.92 -0.83 7.10
N LEU A 36 -5.00 -0.84 5.77
CA LEU A 36 -5.60 0.25 4.98
C LEU A 36 -7.11 0.39 5.22
N SER A 37 -7.85 -0.70 5.47
CA SER A 37 -9.29 -0.62 5.76
C SER A 37 -9.60 0.06 7.08
N HIS A 38 -8.66 0.04 8.02
CA HIS A 38 -8.80 0.70 9.32
C HIS A 38 -8.11 2.07 9.38
N ASN A 39 -7.40 2.47 8.32
CA ASN A 39 -6.63 3.71 8.30
C ASN A 39 -7.50 4.88 7.77
N PRO A 40 -7.81 5.90 8.60
CA PRO A 40 -8.67 7.01 8.19
C PRO A 40 -8.07 7.84 7.04
N HIS A 41 -6.74 7.90 6.92
CA HIS A 41 -6.06 8.67 5.88
C HIS A 41 -6.24 8.09 4.47
N VAL A 42 -6.70 6.85 4.34
CA VAL A 42 -7.09 6.29 3.04
C VAL A 42 -8.19 7.12 2.40
N GLN A 43 -9.17 7.56 3.18
CA GLN A 43 -10.27 8.35 2.65
C GLN A 43 -9.76 9.70 2.12
N GLU A 44 -8.84 10.33 2.85
CA GLU A 44 -8.18 11.56 2.40
C GLU A 44 -7.43 11.36 1.08
N LEU A 45 -6.65 10.28 0.97
CA LEU A 45 -5.97 9.93 -0.28
C LEU A 45 -6.95 9.70 -1.44
N ARG A 46 -8.09 9.05 -1.19
CA ARG A 46 -9.13 8.84 -2.21
C ARG A 46 -9.73 10.16 -2.68
N GLU A 47 -10.03 11.08 -1.76
CA GLU A 47 -10.52 12.41 -2.13
C GLU A 47 -9.47 13.21 -2.90
N MET A 48 -8.20 13.17 -2.48
CA MET A 48 -7.11 13.81 -3.22
C MET A 48 -6.95 13.23 -4.63
N ALA A 49 -7.04 11.90 -4.77
CA ALA A 49 -6.93 11.21 -6.06
C ALA A 49 -8.02 11.59 -7.06
N LYS A 50 -9.17 12.07 -6.59
CA LYS A 50 -10.25 12.60 -7.46
C LYS A 50 -9.92 13.98 -8.02
N GLN A 51 -9.18 14.78 -7.26
CA GLN A 51 -8.84 16.16 -7.64
C GLN A 51 -7.56 16.24 -8.48
N GLN A 52 -6.60 15.35 -8.21
CA GLN A 52 -5.29 15.36 -8.87
C GLN A 52 -4.67 13.95 -8.93
N PRO A 53 -3.79 13.69 -9.90
CA PRO A 53 -3.01 12.46 -9.92
C PRO A 53 -2.13 12.36 -8.67
N LEU A 54 -2.08 11.15 -8.08
CA LEU A 54 -1.18 10.81 -6.98
C LEU A 54 0.07 10.11 -7.51
N THR A 55 1.23 10.58 -7.10
CA THR A 55 2.51 9.92 -7.35
C THR A 55 2.92 9.15 -6.10
N LEU A 56 2.94 7.82 -6.19
CA LEU A 56 3.38 6.96 -5.09
C LEU A 56 4.88 6.69 -5.21
N ILE A 57 5.64 7.19 -4.24
CA ILE A 57 7.09 6.96 -4.15
C ILE A 57 7.34 5.75 -3.25
N TYR A 58 8.20 4.83 -3.69
CA TYR A 58 8.62 3.68 -2.90
C TYR A 58 10.12 3.45 -3.02
N ALA A 59 10.72 2.88 -1.98
CA ALA A 59 12.13 2.50 -1.94
C ALA A 59 12.26 0.98 -1.74
N ALA A 60 11.77 0.20 -2.71
CA ALA A 60 11.90 -1.25 -2.71
C ALA A 60 12.90 -1.68 -3.80
N LYS A 61 13.69 -2.71 -3.50
CA LYS A 61 14.63 -3.31 -4.47
C LYS A 61 13.90 -4.01 -5.62
N ASP A 62 12.71 -4.55 -5.36
CA ASP A 62 11.91 -5.26 -6.34
C ASP A 62 10.70 -4.40 -6.76
N PRO A 63 10.59 -4.02 -8.05
CA PRO A 63 9.45 -3.25 -8.55
C PRO A 63 8.17 -4.08 -8.63
N ALA A 64 8.22 -5.42 -8.68
CA ALA A 64 7.04 -6.28 -8.70
C ALA A 64 6.49 -6.54 -7.29
N LEU A 65 7.35 -6.50 -6.27
CA LEU A 65 7.00 -6.78 -4.89
C LEU A 65 7.19 -5.55 -3.99
N ASN A 66 6.33 -4.56 -4.17
CA ASN A 66 6.38 -3.32 -3.38
C ASN A 66 5.01 -2.90 -2.84
N HIS A 67 5.01 -2.34 -1.64
CA HIS A 67 3.80 -1.87 -0.96
C HIS A 67 3.04 -0.78 -1.73
N ALA A 68 3.69 0.02 -2.57
CA ALA A 68 3.01 1.04 -3.37
C ALA A 68 2.09 0.42 -4.43
N LEU A 69 2.39 -0.76 -4.98
CA LEU A 69 1.48 -1.51 -5.85
C LEU A 69 0.22 -1.94 -5.11
N VAL A 70 0.39 -2.41 -3.87
CA VAL A 70 -0.74 -2.86 -3.03
C VAL A 70 -1.64 -1.67 -2.69
N LEU A 71 -1.06 -0.54 -2.27
CA LEU A 71 -1.79 0.69 -2.02
C LEU A 71 -2.51 1.20 -3.28
N LYS A 72 -1.82 1.19 -4.43
CA LYS A 72 -2.42 1.57 -5.73
C LYS A 72 -3.63 0.70 -6.04
N ASN A 73 -3.51 -0.62 -5.92
CA ASN A 73 -4.59 -1.55 -6.19
C ASN A 73 -5.77 -1.30 -5.23
N TYR A 74 -5.50 -1.09 -3.96
CA TYR A 74 -6.51 -0.79 -2.95
C TYR A 74 -7.26 0.53 -3.22
N LEU A 75 -6.55 1.59 -3.63
CA LEU A 75 -7.15 2.86 -4.01
C LEU A 75 -7.99 2.76 -5.29
N LEU A 76 -7.60 1.89 -6.23
CA LEU A 76 -8.35 1.60 -7.46
C LEU A 76 -9.50 0.60 -7.25
N GLY A 77 -9.70 0.09 -6.03
CA GLY A 77 -10.74 -0.91 -5.73
C GLY A 77 -10.47 -2.27 -6.38
N LYS A 78 -9.21 -2.59 -6.69
CA LYS A 78 -8.82 -3.90 -7.22
C LYS A 78 -8.72 -4.93 -6.10
N GLU A 79 -9.21 -6.12 -6.37
CA GLU A 79 -9.05 -7.27 -5.48
C GLU A 79 -7.60 -7.77 -5.47
N ILE A 80 -7.25 -8.49 -4.41
CA ILE A 80 -5.95 -9.14 -4.27
C ILE A 80 -5.91 -10.29 -5.28
N GLN A 81 -5.06 -10.17 -6.30
CA GLN A 81 -4.84 -11.24 -7.28
C GLN A 81 -3.76 -12.17 -6.73
N GLY A 82 -4.15 -13.42 -6.45
CA GLY A 82 -3.26 -14.50 -6.00
C GLY A 82 -2.60 -15.25 -7.15
#